data_AF-A0A5Q8CCA1-F1
#
_entry.id   AF-A0A5Q8CCA1-F1
#
_cell.length_a   1.000
_cell.length_b   1.000
_cell.length_c   1.000
_cell.angle_alpha   90.00
_cell.angle_beta   90.00
_cell.angle_gamma   90.00
#
_symmetry.space_group_name_H-M   'P 1'
#
loop_
_entity.id
_entity.type
_entity.pdbx_description
1 polymer ?
#
loop_
_entity_poly.entity_id
_entity_poly.type
_entity_poly.pdbx_seq_one_letter_code
_entity_poly.pdbx_strand_id
1 'polypeptide(L)' 'PEFIYHRENEIVRCAWHGWEFDIQTGAALVNPSVRARTFPVTVEAGSIYVTA' A
#
# COMPACT_ATOMS: atom_id res chain seq x y z
N PRO A 1 8.79 16.44 -18.59
CA PRO A 1 9.79 15.53 -18.01
C PRO A 1 9.04 14.36 -17.38
N GLU A 2 9.51 13.13 -17.59
CA GLU A 2 8.92 11.96 -16.96
C GLU A 2 9.44 11.84 -15.53
N PHE A 3 8.56 11.52 -14.59
CA PHE A 3 8.96 11.25 -13.22
C PHE A 3 9.54 9.85 -13.15
N ILE A 4 10.75 9.72 -12.59
CA ILE A 4 11.36 8.41 -12.32
C ILE A 4 11.08 8.07 -10.87
N TYR A 5 10.19 7.12 -10.64
CA TYR A 5 9.82 6.65 -9.31
C TYR A 5 10.76 5.53 -8.87
N HIS A 6 11.34 5.63 -7.67
CA HIS A 6 12.26 4.62 -7.14
C HIS A 6 11.57 3.32 -6.72
N ARG A 7 10.29 3.40 -6.30
CA ARG A 7 9.48 2.31 -5.75
C ARG A 7 8.09 2.31 -6.39
N GLU A 8 8.07 2.22 -7.71
CA GLU A 8 6.82 2.25 -8.49
C GLU A 8 5.90 1.09 -8.08
N ASN A 9 4.59 1.37 -7.96
CA ASN A 9 3.55 0.41 -7.54
C ASN A 9 3.69 -0.17 -6.12
N GLU A 10 4.64 0.30 -5.31
CA GLU A 10 4.80 -0.15 -3.92
C GLU A 10 4.18 0.79 -2.89
N ILE A 11 4.03 2.08 -3.24
CA ILE A 11 3.64 3.13 -2.30
C ILE A 11 2.28 3.71 -2.68
N VAL A 12 1.36 3.73 -1.73
CA VAL A 12 0.11 4.48 -1.84
C VAL A 12 0.19 5.75 -1.02
N ARG A 13 -0.23 6.87 -1.62
CA ARG A 13 -0.28 8.17 -0.95
C ARG A 13 -1.71 8.55 -0.63
N CYS A 14 -1.98 8.89 0.63
CA CYS A 14 -3.27 9.40 1.06
C CYS A 14 -3.57 10.75 0.38
N ALA A 15 -4.72 10.85 -0.28
CA ALA A 15 -5.13 12.05 -1.01
C ALA A 15 -5.42 13.27 -0.10
N TRP A 16 -5.59 13.07 1.21
CA TRP A 16 -5.89 14.16 2.15
C TRP A 16 -4.64 14.71 2.83
N HIS A 17 -3.93 13.87 3.58
CA HIS A 17 -2.80 14.32 4.42
C HIS A 17 -1.45 14.10 3.75
N GLY A 18 -1.42 13.45 2.59
CA GLY A 18 -0.20 13.17 1.83
C GLY A 18 0.71 12.12 2.45
N TRP A 19 0.30 11.43 3.52
CA TRP A 19 1.06 10.33 4.11
C TRP A 19 1.18 9.16 3.14
N GLU A 20 2.34 8.53 3.16
CA GLU A 20 2.71 7.44 2.26
C GLU A 20 2.79 6.14 3.03
N PHE A 21 2.32 5.07 2.41
CA PHE A 21 2.27 3.74 3.00
C PHE A 21 2.79 2.70 2.01
N ASP A 22 3.58 1.78 2.53
CA ASP A 22 4.00 0.58 1.82
C ASP A 22 2.79 -0.37 1.69
N ILE A 23 2.39 -0.71 0.46
CA ILE A 23 1.16 -1.46 0.18
C ILE A 23 1.24 -2.90 0.74
N GLN A 24 2.42 -3.50 0.78
CA GLN A 24 2.61 -4.88 1.23
C GLN A 24 2.50 -5.01 2.76
N THR A 25 3.06 -4.04 3.49
CA THR A 25 3.17 -4.10 4.96
C THR A 25 2.14 -3.21 5.68
N GLY A 26 1.58 -2.24 4.98
CA GLY A 26 0.75 -1.17 5.53
C GLY A 26 1.54 -0.13 6.33
N ALA A 27 2.87 -0.23 6.42
CA ALA A 27 3.68 0.67 7.24
C ALA A 27 3.69 2.09 6.65
N ALA A 28 3.48 3.09 7.50
CA ALA A 28 3.64 4.48 7.09
C ALA A 28 5.13 4.82 6.95
N LEU A 29 5.52 5.44 5.84
CA LEU A 29 6.91 5.86 5.59
C LEU A 29 7.33 7.01 6.52
N VAL A 30 6.37 7.84 6.92
CA VAL A 30 6.59 9.04 7.74
C VAL A 30 6.62 8.76 9.23
N ASN A 31 6.03 7.66 9.69
CA ASN A 31 5.96 7.30 11.11
C ASN A 31 5.82 5.78 11.31
N PRO A 32 6.87 5.10 11.78
CA PRO A 32 6.86 3.65 11.99
C PRO A 32 5.81 3.14 13.00
N SER A 33 5.26 4.00 13.86
CA SER A 33 4.21 3.61 14.80
C SER A 33 2.81 3.59 14.18
N VAL A 34 2.64 4.16 12.98
CA VAL A 34 1.38 4.17 12.23
C VAL A 34 1.42 3.07 11.17
N ARG A 35 0.38 2.23 11.15
CA ARG A 35 0.24 1.17 10.16
C ARG A 35 -1.21 1.03 9.72
N ALA A 36 -1.45 0.99 8.41
CA ALA A 36 -2.73 0.59 7.84
C ALA A 36 -2.95 -0.90 8.10
N ARG A 37 -4.21 -1.30 8.33
CA ARG A 37 -4.56 -2.72 8.47
C ARG A 37 -4.36 -3.41 7.11
N THR A 38 -3.64 -4.52 7.10
CA THR A 38 -3.51 -5.40 5.94
C THR A 38 -4.36 -6.65 6.10
N PHE A 39 -4.67 -7.31 4.99
CA PHE A 39 -5.41 -8.56 4.95
C PHE A 39 -4.69 -9.53 4.02
N PRO A 40 -4.62 -10.83 4.36
CA PRO A 40 -4.22 -11.84 3.40
C PRO A 40 -5.20 -11.84 2.22
N VAL A 41 -4.64 -11.85 1.00
CA VAL A 41 -5.38 -11.84 -0.26
C VAL A 41 -5.02 -13.07 -1.07
N THR A 42 -6.01 -13.74 -1.63
CA THR A 42 -5.83 -14.80 -2.63
C THR A 42 -6.52 -14.42 -3.94
N VAL A 43 -5.98 -14.91 -5.06
CA VAL A 43 -6.55 -14.72 -6.39
C VAL A 43 -6.86 -16.10 -6.98
N GLU A 44 -8.14 -16.35 -7.27
CA GLU A 44 -8.61 -17.61 -7.84
C GLU A 44 -9.51 -17.33 -9.03
N ALA A 45 -9.20 -17.91 -10.19
CA ALA A 45 -9.97 -17.75 -11.44
C ALA A 45 -10.31 -16.27 -11.79
N GLY A 46 -9.38 -15.34 -11.55
CA GLY A 46 -9.54 -13.91 -11.82
C GLY A 46 -10.36 -13.14 -10.78
N SER A 47 -10.81 -13.81 -9.71
CA SER A 47 -11.49 -13.20 -8.58
C SER A 47 -10.54 -13.00 -7.40
N ILE A 48 -10.74 -11.91 -6.65
CA ILE A 48 -9.90 -11.52 -5.51
C ILE A 48 -10.69 -11.80 -4.22
N TYR A 49 -10.07 -12.50 -3.27
CA TYR A 49 -10.66 -12.87 -1.99
C TYR A 49 -9.85 -12.30 -0.83
N VAL A 50 -10.54 -11.94 0.26
CA VAL A 50 -9.94 -11.48 1.52
C VAL A 50 -10.42 -12.37 2.66
N THR A 51 -9.50 -12.80 3.52
CA THR A 51 -9.83 -13.49 4.78
C THR A 51 -9.75 -12.50 5.93
N ALA A 52 -10.86 -12.34 6.66
CA ALA A 52 -10.99 -11.42 7.81
C ALA A 52 -10.82 -12.15 9.15
#